data_AF-A0A7L3SEE5-F1
#
_entry.id   AF-A0A7L3SEE5-F1
#
_cell.length_a   1.000
_cell.length_b   1.000
_cell.length_c   1.000
_cell.angle_alpha   90.00
_cell.angle_beta   90.00
_cell.angle_gamma   90.00
#
_symmetry.space_group_name_H-M   'P 1'
#
loop_
_entity.id
_entity.type
_entity.pdbx_description
1 polymer ?
#
loop_
_entity_poly.entity_id
_entity_poly.type
_entity_poly.pdbx_seq_one_letter_code
_entity_poly.pdbx_strand_id
1 'polypeptide(L)' 'HIQPQPLCIAHSVVTLNDLQKLLGTINWVRPLLGITTEELSPLFNILKGDPDLASP' A
#
# COMPACT_ATOMS: atom_id res chain seq x y z
N HIS A 1 -12.13 -26.70 -7.01
CA HIS A 1 -11.42 -26.05 -8.12
C HIS A 1 -11.03 -24.65 -7.63
N ILE A 2 -9.73 -24.36 -7.49
CA ILE A 2 -9.26 -23.07 -6.99
C ILE A 2 -8.67 -22.33 -8.19
N GLN A 3 -9.19 -21.13 -8.46
CA GLN A 3 -8.70 -20.27 -9.53
C GLN A 3 -8.23 -18.94 -8.92
N PRO A 4 -7.13 -18.36 -9.41
CA PRO A 4 -6.69 -17.04 -8.97
C PRO A 4 -7.76 -16.01 -9.29
N GLN A 5 -8.11 -15.17 -8.33
CA GLN A 5 -9.02 -14.05 -8.55
C GLN A 5 -8.28 -12.94 -9.30
N PRO A 6 -8.96 -12.15 -10.14
CA PRO A 6 -8.36 -11.00 -10.80
C PRO A 6 -7.78 -10.04 -9.76
N LEU A 7 -6.51 -9.69 -9.90
CA LEU A 7 -5.87 -8.71 -9.04
C LEU A 7 -6.30 -7.31 -9.48
N CYS A 8 -7.20 -6.68 -8.71
CA CYS A 8 -7.55 -5.28 -8.90
C CYS A 8 -6.67 -4.40 -8.01
N ILE A 9 -5.71 -3.72 -8.61
CA ILE A 9 -4.92 -2.69 -7.93
C ILE A 9 -5.72 -1.38 -7.97
N ALA A 10 -5.93 -0.76 -6.82
CA ALA A 10 -6.66 0.51 -6.74
C ALA A 10 -5.94 1.60 -7.56
N HIS A 11 -6.67 2.22 -8.50
CA HIS A 11 -6.14 3.27 -9.38
C HIS A 11 -6.31 4.69 -8.82
N SER A 12 -7.16 4.83 -7.79
CA SER A 12 -7.40 6.08 -7.08
C SER A 12 -7.23 5.82 -5.59
N VAL A 13 -6.24 6.48 -4.99
CA VAL A 13 -5.93 6.39 -3.56
C VAL A 13 -6.17 7.77 -2.98
N VAL A 14 -7.36 7.97 -2.42
CA VAL A 14 -7.79 9.28 -1.91
C VAL A 14 -7.70 9.34 -0.39
N THR A 15 -8.00 8.22 0.28
CA THR A 15 -8.01 8.14 1.74
C THR A 15 -6.84 7.30 2.26
N LEU A 16 -6.50 7.50 3.54
CA LEU A 16 -5.55 6.64 4.25
C LEU A 16 -5.95 5.16 4.20
N ASN A 17 -7.25 4.88 4.29
CA ASN A 17 -7.79 3.53 4.18
C ASN A 17 -7.57 2.91 2.78
N ASP A 18 -7.68 3.71 1.71
CA ASP A 18 -7.40 3.22 0.36
C ASP A 18 -5.91 2.89 0.21
N LEU A 19 -5.05 3.71 0.80
CA LEU A 19 -3.61 3.48 0.82
C LEU A 19 -3.27 2.19 1.58
N GLN A 20 -3.91 1.95 2.73
CA GLN A 20 -3.73 0.72 3.52
C GLN A 20 -4.14 -0.53 2.73
N LYS A 21 -5.27 -0.49 2.01
CA LYS A 21 -5.73 -1.59 1.15
C LYS A 21 -4.78 -1.85 -0.02
N LEU A 22 -4.29 -0.78 -0.66
CA LEU A 22 -3.30 -0.87 -1.72
C LEU A 22 -2.00 -1.51 -1.21
N LEU A 23 -1.51 -1.08 -0.05
CA LEU A 23 -0.30 -1.62 0.55
C LEU A 23 -0.45 -3.11 0.90
N GLY A 24 -1.62 -3.51 1.41
CA GLY A 24 -1.94 -4.93 1.64
C GLY A 24 -1.88 -5.76 0.36
N THR A 25 -2.43 -5.22 -0.72
CA THR A 25 -2.40 -5.86 -2.05
C THR A 25 -0.97 -5.97 -2.59
N ILE A 26 -0.16 -4.92 -2.47
CA ILE A 26 1.25 -4.92 -2.89
C ILE A 26 2.07 -5.91 -2.06
N ASN A 27 1.89 -5.93 -0.74
CA ASN A 27 2.59 -6.89 0.12
C ASN A 27 2.23 -8.34 -0.21
N TRP A 28 1.00 -8.61 -0.65
CA TRP A 28 0.58 -9.94 -1.09
C TRP A 28 1.29 -10.39 -2.38
N VAL A 29 1.47 -9.50 -3.37
CA VAL A 29 2.16 -9.82 -4.63
C VAL A 29 3.69 -9.71 -4.57
N ARG A 30 4.23 -9.09 -3.51
CA ARG A 30 5.66 -8.81 -3.35
C ARG A 30 6.58 -10.01 -3.63
N PRO A 31 6.29 -11.25 -3.15
CA PRO A 31 7.13 -12.41 -3.43
C PRO A 31 7.18 -12.80 -4.92
N LEU A 32 6.17 -12.41 -5.70
CA LEU A 32 6.03 -12.74 -7.12
C LEU A 32 6.72 -11.73 -8.04
N LEU A 33 6.79 -10.47 -7.60
CA LEU A 33 7.24 -9.35 -8.44
C LEU A 33 8.63 -8.83 -8.07
N GLY A 34 9.24 -9.34 -7.00
CA GLY A 34 10.58 -8.91 -6.57
C GLY A 34 10.63 -7.47 -6.06
N ILE A 35 9.49 -6.90 -5.66
CA ILE A 35 9.40 -5.52 -5.17
C ILE A 35 10.17 -5.41 -3.85
N THR A 36 11.07 -4.44 -3.77
CA THR A 36 11.92 -4.23 -2.60
C THR A 36 11.23 -3.37 -1.55
N THR A 37 11.65 -3.47 -0.29
CA THR A 37 11.14 -2.58 0.76
C THR A 37 11.51 -1.11 0.49
N GLU A 38 12.63 -0.86 -0.18
CA GLU A 38 13.07 0.50 -0.54
C GLU A 38 12.08 1.17 -1.51
N GLU A 39 11.58 0.44 -2.51
CA GLU A 39 10.57 0.94 -3.45
C GLU A 39 9.24 1.28 -2.77
N LEU A 40 8.94 0.64 -1.64
CA LEU A 40 7.74 0.90 -0.84
C LEU A 40 7.93 1.98 0.24
N SER A 41 9.16 2.45 0.46
CA SER A 41 9.50 3.44 1.48
C SER A 41 8.62 4.72 1.44
N PRO A 42 8.33 5.30 0.25
CA PRO A 42 7.46 6.47 0.17
C PRO A 42 6.04 6.20 0.69
N LEU A 43 5.48 5.02 0.45
CA LEU A 43 4.14 4.64 0.91
C LEU A 43 4.10 4.48 2.43
N PHE A 44 5.15 3.90 3.02
CA PHE A 44 5.26 3.80 4.48
C PHE A 44 5.37 5.16 5.16
N ASN A 45 6.03 6.13 4.53
CA ASN A 45 6.12 7.49 5.07
C ASN A 45 4.77 8.20 5.08
N ILE A 46 3.93 8.00 4.06
CA ILE A 46 2.56 8.54 4.04
C ILE A 46 1.70 7.89 5.15
N LEU A 47 1.87 6.60 5.40
CA LEU A 47 1.14 5.88 6.45
C LEU A 47 1.49 6.30 7.87
N LYS A 48 2.71 6.81 8.09
CA LYS A 48 3.11 7.37 9.40
C LYS A 48 2.31 8.62 9.77
N GLY A 49 1.64 9.24 8.80
CA GLY A 49 0.95 10.51 8.99
C GLY A 49 1.93 11.67 9.20
N ASP A 50 1.39 12.85 9.45
CA ASP A 50 2.19 13.99 9.88
C ASP A 50 2.61 13.78 11.35
N PRO A 51 3.91 13.75 11.68
CA PRO A 51 4.38 13.59 13.06
C PRO A 51 4.17 14.85 13.90
N ASP A 52 3.77 15.97 13.30
CA ASP A 52 3.58 17.24 13.98
C ASP A 52 2.27 17.24 14.78
N LEU A 53 2.40 16.81 16.05
CA LEU A 53 1.35 16.90 17.06
C LEU A 53 0.99 18.35 17.43
N ALA A 54 1.65 19.36 16.83
CA ALA A 54 1.36 20.78 17.02
C ALA A 54 0.57 21.39 15.85
N SER A 55 -0.15 20.59 15.05
CA SER A 55 -1.26 21.13 14.26
C SER A 55 -2.31 21.74 15.22
N PRO A 56 -2.62 23.05 15.11
CA PRO A 56 -3.46 23.78 16.06
C PRO A 56 -4.90 23.30 16.15
#